data_AF-A0A2V9IFW5-F1
#
_entry.id   AF-A0A2V9IFW5-F1
#
_cell.length_a   1.000
_cell.length_b   1.000
_cell.length_c   1.000
_cell.angle_alpha   90.00
_cell.angle_beta   90.00
_cell.angle_gamma   90.00
#
_symmetry.space_group_name_H-M   'P 1'
#
loop_
_entity.id
_entity.type
_entity.pdbx_description
1 polymer ?
#
loop_
_entity_poly.entity_id
_entity_poly.type
_entity_poly.pdbx_seq_one_letter_code
_entity_poly.pdbx_strand_id
1 'polypeptide(L)'
;YQSRVGPGRWLEPSLRQTLVRLAREGAANVLVIPIAFVSDHVETLSEIGIEARALAYNLGIRRFEVMPALNDSPKFIQALAELVLGTLDGSA
;
A
#
# COMPACT_ATOMS: atom_id res chain seq x y z
N TYR A 1 4.08 4.79 -6.31
CA TYR A 1 3.03 4.22 -7.19
C TYR A 1 3.33 2.76 -7.50
N GLN A 2 2.32 1.95 -7.80
CA GLN A 2 2.43 0.50 -8.00
C GLN A 2 1.62 0.03 -9.21
N SER A 3 1.71 -1.26 -9.57
CA SER A 3 0.84 -1.92 -10.55
C SER A 3 0.93 -1.32 -11.96
N ARG A 4 2.16 -1.12 -12.43
CA ARG A 4 2.43 -0.60 -13.78
C ARG A 4 2.18 -1.69 -14.83
N VAL A 5 1.31 -1.40 -15.81
CA VAL A 5 1.05 -2.28 -16.96
C VAL A 5 1.32 -1.58 -18.30
N GLY A 6 1.92 -2.29 -19.24
CA GLY A 6 2.21 -1.77 -20.58
C GLY A 6 3.28 -0.66 -20.65
N PRO A 7 3.57 -0.17 -21.86
CA PRO A 7 4.73 0.70 -22.13
C PRO A 7 4.48 2.21 -21.95
N GLY A 8 3.29 2.61 -21.50
CA GLY A 8 2.92 4.02 -21.31
C GLY A 8 3.77 4.74 -20.26
N ARG A 9 3.64 6.07 -20.16
CA ARG A 9 4.21 6.84 -19.03
C ARG A 9 3.30 6.69 -17.81
N TRP A 10 3.89 6.37 -16.67
CA TRP A 10 3.20 6.16 -15.40
C TRP A 10 3.66 7.18 -14.36
N LEU A 11 2.88 7.31 -13.28
CA LEU A 11 3.25 8.14 -12.14
C LEU A 11 4.48 7.57 -11.42
N GLU A 12 5.35 8.47 -11.00
CA GLU A 12 6.64 8.16 -10.36
C GLU A 12 6.72 8.85 -8.99
N PRO A 13 7.51 8.31 -8.02
CA PRO A 13 8.32 7.11 -8.16
C PRO A 13 7.51 5.81 -8.02
N SER A 14 7.91 4.79 -8.77
CA SER A 14 7.40 3.43 -8.56
C SER A 14 7.86 2.85 -7.21
N LEU A 15 7.10 1.88 -6.69
CA LEU A 15 7.43 1.15 -5.45
C LEU A 15 8.83 0.51 -5.56
N ARG A 16 9.15 -0.10 -6.71
CA ARG A 16 10.45 -0.72 -6.94
C ARG A 16 11.60 0.29 -6.89
N GLN A 17 11.47 1.43 -7.57
CA GLN A 17 12.48 2.50 -7.49
C GLN A 17 12.63 3.05 -6.07
N THR A 18 11.51 3.18 -5.35
CA THR A 18 11.51 3.64 -3.96
C THR A 18 12.26 2.67 -3.05
N LEU A 19 12.05 1.35 -3.21
CA LEU A 19 12.79 0.32 -2.46
C LEU A 19 14.30 0.36 -2.74
N VAL A 20 14.71 0.52 -4.00
CA VAL A 20 16.12 0.65 -4.37
C VAL A 20 16.74 1.88 -3.71
N ARG A 21 16.03 3.01 -3.73
CA ARG A 21 16.50 4.25 -3.07
C ARG A 21 16.66 4.04 -1.56
N LEU A 22 15.63 3.53 -0.89
CA LEU A 22 15.65 3.31 0.56
C LEU A 22 16.76 2.36 1.00
N ALA A 23 17.01 1.30 0.23
CA ALA A 23 18.11 0.37 0.49
C ALA A 23 19.48 1.06 0.37
N ARG A 24 19.68 1.90 -0.67
CA ARG A 24 20.91 2.70 -0.84
C ARG A 24 21.13 3.70 0.29
N GLU A 25 20.04 4.22 0.85
CA GLU A 25 20.04 5.11 2.01
C GLU A 25 20.27 4.34 3.34
N GLY A 26 20.40 3.01 3.31
CA GLY A 26 20.69 2.19 4.48
C GLY A 26 19.46 1.79 5.31
N ALA A 27 18.25 1.92 4.76
CA ALA A 27 17.04 1.50 5.46
C ALA A 27 17.05 -0.01 5.75
N ALA A 28 17.09 -0.37 7.02
CA ALA A 28 17.00 -1.77 7.45
C ALA A 28 15.56 -2.29 7.53
N ASN A 29 14.59 -1.39 7.69
CA ASN A 29 13.19 -1.72 7.93
C ASN A 29 12.27 -0.85 7.06
N VAL A 30 11.27 -1.47 6.42
CA VAL A 30 10.26 -0.80 5.59
C VAL A 30 8.87 -1.30 5.96
N LEU A 31 7.91 -0.38 6.11
CA LEU A 31 6.48 -0.66 6.20
C LEU A 31 5.79 -0.03 4.99
N VAL A 32 5.04 -0.84 4.24
CA VAL A 32 4.21 -0.39 3.13
C VAL A 32 2.76 -0.26 3.61
N ILE A 33 2.15 0.89 3.33
CA ILE A 33 0.77 1.21 3.66
C ILE A 33 -0.01 1.36 2.35
N PRO A 34 -0.86 0.40 1.96
CA PRO A 34 -1.69 0.51 0.76
C PRO A 34 -2.85 1.47 1.02
N ILE A 35 -2.68 2.75 0.65
CA ILE A 35 -3.68 3.80 0.96
C ILE A 35 -4.81 3.94 -0.08
N ALA A 36 -4.61 3.41 -1.29
CA ALA A 36 -5.50 3.66 -2.41
C ALA A 36 -6.66 2.65 -2.52
N PHE A 37 -6.58 1.54 -1.78
CA PHE A 37 -7.60 0.49 -1.76
C PHE A 37 -7.83 0.06 -0.31
N VAL A 38 -9.09 -0.23 0.00
CA VAL A 38 -9.53 -0.50 1.38
C VAL A 38 -9.61 -1.99 1.70
N SER A 39 -9.50 -2.86 0.70
CA SER A 39 -9.54 -4.33 0.86
C SER A 39 -8.30 -4.98 0.29
N ASP A 40 -7.94 -6.14 0.81
CA ASP A 40 -6.86 -6.95 0.24
C ASP A 40 -7.27 -7.57 -1.10
N HIS A 41 -6.34 -7.56 -2.04
CA HIS A 41 -6.53 -7.99 -3.43
C HIS A 41 -5.18 -8.40 -4.04
N VAL A 42 -5.14 -8.74 -5.33
CA VAL A 42 -3.94 -9.29 -6.00
C VAL A 42 -2.72 -8.38 -5.83
N GLU A 43 -2.93 -7.07 -5.94
CA GLU A 43 -1.89 -6.05 -5.86
C GLU A 43 -1.30 -5.95 -4.45
N THR A 44 -2.10 -6.02 -3.38
CA THR A 44 -1.56 -5.98 -2.00
C THR A 44 -0.93 -7.31 -1.60
N LEU A 45 -1.60 -8.43 -1.88
CA LEU A 45 -1.18 -9.76 -1.44
C LEU A 45 0.01 -10.29 -2.25
N SER A 46 -0.04 -10.17 -3.57
CA SER A 46 0.98 -10.73 -4.46
C SER A 46 2.06 -9.71 -4.82
N GLU A 47 1.69 -8.61 -5.49
CA GLU A 47 2.68 -7.65 -6.00
C GLU A 47 3.50 -7.01 -4.86
N ILE A 48 2.83 -6.53 -3.81
CA ILE A 48 3.55 -5.97 -2.65
C ILE A 48 4.00 -7.08 -1.70
N GLY A 49 3.07 -7.93 -1.27
CA GLY A 49 3.28 -8.91 -0.22
C GLY A 49 4.32 -9.99 -0.54
N ILE A 50 4.48 -10.35 -1.82
CA ILE A 50 5.43 -11.37 -2.27
C ILE A 50 6.55 -10.72 -3.09
N GLU A 51 6.24 -10.05 -4.20
CA GLU A 51 7.28 -9.61 -5.15
C GLU A 51 8.11 -8.44 -4.62
N ALA A 52 7.47 -7.40 -4.10
CA ALA A 52 8.17 -6.24 -3.54
C ALA A 52 8.93 -6.62 -2.26
N ARG A 53 8.38 -7.53 -1.45
CA ARG A 53 9.08 -8.11 -0.30
C ARG A 53 10.35 -8.85 -0.72
N ALA A 54 10.27 -9.71 -1.71
CA ALA A 54 11.44 -10.43 -2.24
C ALA A 54 12.51 -9.45 -2.76
N LEU A 55 12.09 -8.41 -3.49
CA LEU A 55 12.99 -7.34 -3.93
C LEU A 55 13.64 -6.62 -2.73
N ALA A 56 12.88 -6.26 -1.71
CA ALA A 56 13.40 -5.56 -0.53
C ALA A 56 14.50 -6.38 0.17
N TYR A 57 14.27 -7.68 0.36
CA TYR A 57 15.26 -8.58 0.96
C TYR A 57 16.52 -8.73 0.10
N ASN A 58 16.38 -8.83 -1.22
CA ASN A 58 17.51 -8.86 -2.15
C ASN A 58 18.33 -7.55 -2.13
N LEU A 59 17.71 -6.43 -1.75
CA LEU A 59 18.38 -5.14 -1.62
C LEU A 59 19.03 -4.92 -0.24
N GLY A 60 18.90 -5.87 0.69
CA GLY A 60 19.47 -5.79 2.04
C GLY A 60 18.58 -5.14 3.10
N ILE A 61 17.32 -4.83 2.78
CA ILE A 61 16.30 -4.49 3.78
C ILE A 61 16.04 -5.77 4.59
N ARG A 62 16.10 -5.71 5.92
CA ARG A 62 15.99 -6.90 6.79
C ARG A 62 14.57 -7.16 7.24
N ARG A 63 13.75 -6.11 7.33
CA ARG A 63 12.34 -6.20 7.68
C ARG A 63 11.50 -5.44 6.68
N PHE A 64 10.55 -6.14 6.08
CA PHE A 64 9.58 -5.54 5.18
C PHE A 64 8.20 -5.96 5.67
N GLU A 65 7.31 -5.01 5.90
CA GLU A 65 5.94 -5.30 6.33
C GLU A 65 4.96 -4.60 5.41
N VAL A 66 3.77 -5.20 5.28
CA VAL A 66 2.65 -4.59 4.56
C VAL A 66 1.52 -4.49 5.57
N MET A 67 0.97 -3.29 5.74
CA MET A 67 -0.24 -3.12 6.54
C MET A 67 -1.37 -3.92 5.87
N PRO A 68 -2.11 -4.78 6.60
CA PRO A 68 -3.35 -5.34 6.09
C PRO A 68 -4.26 -4.20 5.63
N ALA A 69 -5.01 -4.42 4.56
CA ALA A 69 -6.01 -3.44 4.17
C ALA A 69 -7.08 -3.28 5.28
N LEU A 70 -7.92 -2.25 5.18
CA LEU A 70 -8.95 -1.99 6.18
C LEU A 70 -9.94 -3.14 6.30
N ASN A 71 -10.21 -3.86 5.21
CA ASN A 71 -11.04 -5.06 5.15
C ASN A 71 -12.37 -4.88 5.92
N ASP A 72 -12.64 -5.76 6.88
CA ASP A 72 -13.83 -5.78 7.73
C ASP A 72 -13.62 -5.06 9.08
N SER A 73 -12.62 -4.18 9.17
CA SER A 73 -12.34 -3.40 10.37
C SER A 73 -13.60 -2.71 10.89
N PRO A 74 -14.02 -2.96 12.15
CA PRO A 74 -15.18 -2.31 12.75
C PRO A 74 -15.08 -0.79 12.71
N LYS A 75 -13.86 -0.25 12.87
CA LYS A 75 -13.61 1.20 12.79
C LYS A 75 -13.83 1.75 11.38
N PHE A 76 -13.45 0.99 10.34
CA PHE A 76 -13.68 1.41 8.96
C PHE A 76 -15.17 1.36 8.60
N ILE A 77 -15.86 0.29 9.00
CA ILE A 77 -17.31 0.16 8.83
C ILE A 77 -18.05 1.32 9.52
N GLN A 78 -17.65 1.64 10.76
CA GLN A 78 -18.20 2.79 11.49
C GLN A 78 -17.97 4.10 10.74
N ALA A 79 -16.76 4.35 10.24
CA ALA A 79 -16.45 5.57 9.49
C ALA A 79 -17.30 5.69 8.21
N LEU A 80 -17.54 4.59 7.49
CA LEU A 80 -18.43 4.60 6.33
C LEU A 80 -19.87 4.93 6.73
N ALA A 81 -20.38 4.36 7.84
CA ALA A 81 -21.71 4.65 8.35
C ALA A 81 -21.86 6.13 8.74
N GLU A 82 -20.87 6.69 9.45
CA GLU A 82 -20.83 8.10 9.84
C GLU A 82 -20.86 9.04 8.63
N LEU A 83 -20.11 8.72 7.56
CA LEU A 83 -20.11 9.51 6.33
C LEU A 83 -21.48 9.49 5.62
N VAL A 84 -22.10 8.31 5.52
CA VAL A 84 -23.42 8.17 4.87
C VAL A 84 -24.50 8.89 5.67
N LEU A 85 -24.55 8.69 6.99
CA LEU A 85 -25.52 9.37 7.86
C LEU A 85 -25.30 10.88 7.88
N GLY A 86 -24.05 11.33 7.99
CA GLY A 86 -23.70 12.75 7.94
C GLY A 86 -24.15 13.42 6.65
N THR A 87 -24.10 12.70 5.52
CA THR A 87 -24.58 13.18 4.21
C THR A 87 -26.11 13.31 4.17
N LEU A 88 -26.84 12.38 4.78
CA LEU A 88 -28.31 12.43 4.85
C LEU A 88 -28.80 13.60 5.71
N ASP A 89 -28.04 13.94 6.76
CA ASP A 89 -28.38 14.99 7.72
C ASP A 89 -27.87 16.38 7.29
N GLY A 90 -27.17 16.49 6.15
CA GLY A 90 -26.63 17.76 5.63
C GLY A 90 -25.42 18.29 6.41
N SER A 91 -24.77 17.43 7.19
CA SER A 91 -23.64 17.74 8.08
C SER A 91 -22.28 17.31 7.53
N ALA A 92 -22.25 16.68 6.35
CA ALA A 92 -21.04 16.24 5.64
C ALA A 92 -20.58 17.25 4.58
#